data_AF-A0A841H0D3-F1
#
_entry.id   AF-A0A841H0D3-F1
#
_cell.length_a   1.000
_cell.length_b   1.000
_cell.length_c   1.000
_cell.angle_alpha   90.00
_cell.angle_beta   90.00
_cell.angle_gamma   90.00
#
_symmetry.space_group_name_H-M   'P 1'
#
loop_
_entity.id
_entity.type
_entity.pdbx_description
1 polymer ?
#
loop_
_entity_poly.entity_id
_entity_poly.type
_entity_poly.pdbx_seq_one_letter_code
_entity_poly.pdbx_strand_id
1 'polypeptide(L)'
;MTRRRVRLAAAALVLALPACATIQAPPGGPEDKAPPQLLATRPDTFAILTSWRGPVVFAFDETLSEAGVDTSVSLSPVRGGASVDQKGGEIRVQPRRGWLPGQIYQVEIAPGISDRFSNSRRDPIRLVFSTGPAIPATAASGVVTERVTGSAARVRVDAVRVTDSLTYTTQTDTSGAFRFAQVPEGEYRVTAYRDANRNNRTDVFEARDTTRFTLVAGSTPTARLAILLPDSTAPRPGSASSTADGAGWIEVRFDDYLDPAQTVTPAQITLIGPDSLPVAVAEARIGPAPTAVRDSAGADSAGGRAQADTARRTTAPRPGAGAGRPARADSVRADTTPAAPLPSQVLSIRPVQPLPANTQFRVRVTGVRNINGLVGGGDIPLRTPRPAPAPAATTPRPAAPAGDSARAPVVGEPSAPQPAAPVPAVPAPAPSTPPRPSSGAPAVVPPRTPSASRSSSSGF
;
A
#
# COMPACT_ATOMS: atom_id res chain seq x y z
N MET A 1 54.09 -45.14 -73.26
CA MET A 1 53.10 -44.14 -72.81
C MET A 1 52.46 -44.54 -71.47
N THR A 2 53.24 -44.73 -70.40
CA THR A 2 52.73 -45.47 -69.21
C THR A 2 53.21 -44.95 -67.85
N ARG A 3 53.78 -43.74 -67.77
CA ARG A 3 54.20 -43.12 -66.49
C ARG A 3 53.57 -41.76 -66.18
N ARG A 4 52.77 -41.19 -67.10
CA ARG A 4 52.07 -39.90 -66.91
C ARG A 4 50.66 -40.01 -66.33
N ARG A 5 50.03 -41.18 -66.37
CA ARG A 5 48.65 -41.39 -65.85
C ARG A 5 48.60 -41.67 -64.34
N VAL A 6 49.71 -42.10 -63.73
CA VAL A 6 49.76 -42.43 -62.30
C VAL A 6 49.93 -41.19 -61.41
N ARG A 7 50.50 -40.09 -61.93
CA ARG A 7 50.66 -38.83 -61.18
C ARG A 7 49.40 -37.95 -61.15
N LEU A 8 48.45 -38.18 -62.05
CA LEU A 8 47.16 -37.45 -62.07
C LEU A 8 46.09 -38.09 -61.18
N ALA A 9 46.18 -39.40 -60.92
CA ALA A 9 45.26 -40.08 -60.00
C ALA A 9 45.59 -39.80 -58.51
N ALA A 10 46.86 -39.55 -58.18
CA ALA A 10 47.28 -39.23 -56.81
C ALA A 10 47.01 -37.77 -56.39
N ALA A 11 46.89 -36.84 -57.36
CA ALA A 11 46.54 -35.44 -57.10
C ALA A 11 45.02 -35.21 -56.94
N ALA A 12 44.19 -36.13 -57.44
CA ALA A 12 42.74 -36.05 -57.31
C ALA A 12 42.20 -36.61 -55.97
N LEU A 13 43.01 -37.38 -55.24
CA LEU A 13 42.61 -38.00 -53.97
C LEU A 13 42.88 -37.12 -52.73
N VAL A 14 43.58 -35.99 -52.89
CA VAL A 14 43.90 -35.06 -51.79
C VAL A 14 42.90 -33.89 -51.68
N LEU A 15 41.89 -33.83 -52.56
CA LEU A 15 40.81 -32.83 -52.49
C LEU A 15 39.53 -33.32 -51.78
N ALA A 16 39.63 -34.36 -50.95
CA ALA A 16 38.56 -34.73 -50.03
C ALA A 16 38.62 -33.80 -48.80
N LEU A 17 38.12 -32.58 -48.98
CA LEU A 17 37.89 -31.63 -47.89
C LEU A 17 37.03 -32.29 -46.81
N PRO A 18 37.39 -32.20 -45.51
CA PRO A 18 36.47 -32.57 -44.47
C PRO A 18 35.34 -31.55 -44.48
N ALA A 19 34.23 -31.88 -45.12
CA ALA A 19 32.96 -31.21 -44.90
C ALA A 19 32.53 -31.52 -43.45
N CYS A 20 33.13 -30.83 -42.50
CA CYS A 20 32.62 -30.74 -41.14
C CYS A 20 31.29 -30.00 -41.26
N ALA A 21 30.19 -30.75 -41.32
CA ALA A 21 28.88 -30.21 -41.07
C ALA A 21 28.86 -29.75 -39.61
N THR A 22 29.02 -28.45 -39.39
CA THR A 22 28.83 -27.84 -38.08
C THR A 22 27.38 -28.10 -37.69
N ILE A 23 27.16 -28.92 -36.66
CA ILE A 23 25.83 -29.11 -36.06
C ILE A 23 25.49 -27.79 -35.36
N GLN A 24 24.91 -26.87 -36.12
CA GLN A 24 24.31 -25.67 -35.55
C GLN A 24 22.97 -26.09 -34.98
N ALA A 25 22.73 -25.76 -33.71
CA ALA A 25 21.40 -25.94 -33.13
C ALA A 25 20.38 -25.28 -34.08
N PRO A 26 19.25 -25.94 -34.37
CA PRO A 26 18.22 -25.34 -35.20
C PRO A 26 17.91 -23.95 -34.64
N PRO A 27 17.83 -22.91 -35.49
CA PRO A 27 17.48 -21.58 -35.02
C PRO A 27 16.18 -21.70 -34.22
N GLY A 28 16.25 -21.35 -32.92
CA GLY A 28 15.10 -21.41 -32.04
C GLY A 28 13.97 -20.55 -32.61
N GLY A 29 12.73 -20.97 -32.36
CA GLY A 29 11.57 -20.13 -32.66
C GLY A 29 11.64 -18.79 -31.93
N PRO A 30 10.81 -17.80 -32.32
CA PRO A 30 10.71 -16.55 -31.57
C PRO A 30 10.42 -16.82 -30.10
N GLU A 31 11.04 -16.04 -29.22
CA GLU A 31 10.79 -16.08 -27.78
C GLU A 31 9.31 -15.80 -27.50
N ASP A 32 8.69 -16.63 -26.66
CA ASP A 32 7.33 -16.42 -26.22
C ASP A 32 7.27 -15.31 -25.17
N LYS A 33 6.36 -14.36 -25.39
CA LYS A 33 6.12 -13.19 -24.53
C LYS A 33 4.66 -13.07 -24.12
N ALA A 34 3.81 -14.00 -24.56
CA ALA A 34 2.41 -14.00 -24.22
C ALA A 34 2.24 -14.49 -22.78
N PRO A 35 1.38 -13.86 -21.97
CA PRO A 35 1.02 -14.38 -20.67
C PRO A 35 0.02 -15.54 -20.80
N PRO A 36 -0.08 -16.43 -19.78
CA PRO A 36 -1.00 -17.55 -19.81
C PRO A 36 -2.44 -17.10 -19.95
N GLN A 37 -3.15 -17.72 -20.90
CA GLN A 37 -4.54 -17.45 -21.22
C GLN A 37 -5.45 -18.51 -20.62
N LEU A 38 -6.50 -18.05 -19.95
CA LEU A 38 -7.54 -18.93 -19.44
C LEU A 38 -8.36 -19.49 -20.61
N LEU A 39 -8.31 -20.80 -20.80
CA LEU A 39 -9.09 -21.51 -21.82
C LEU A 39 -10.49 -21.85 -21.35
N ALA A 40 -10.61 -22.36 -20.12
CA ALA A 40 -11.89 -22.83 -19.58
C ALA A 40 -11.87 -22.86 -18.06
N THR A 41 -13.07 -22.87 -17.48
CA THR A 41 -13.26 -23.16 -16.07
C THR A 41 -14.21 -24.34 -15.89
N ARG A 42 -14.01 -25.13 -14.83
CA ARG A 42 -14.99 -26.14 -14.40
C ARG A 42 -15.25 -25.94 -12.90
N PRO A 43 -16.47 -25.60 -12.47
CA PRO A 43 -17.65 -25.41 -13.30
C PRO A 43 -17.55 -24.16 -14.18
N ASP A 44 -18.49 -24.01 -15.11
CA ASP A 44 -18.62 -22.78 -15.89
C ASP A 44 -18.98 -21.61 -14.98
N THR A 45 -18.47 -20.42 -15.30
CA THR A 45 -18.85 -19.20 -14.59
C THR A 45 -20.37 -19.00 -14.69
N PHE A 46 -20.98 -18.68 -13.55
CA PHE A 46 -22.40 -18.55 -13.29
C PHE A 46 -23.22 -19.85 -13.32
N ALA A 47 -22.59 -21.03 -13.32
CA ALA A 47 -23.30 -22.30 -13.18
C ALA A 47 -23.99 -22.42 -11.81
N ILE A 48 -25.15 -23.11 -11.80
CA ILE A 48 -25.90 -23.45 -10.58
C ILE A 48 -25.90 -24.98 -10.45
N LEU A 49 -25.19 -25.49 -9.45
CA LEU A 49 -24.83 -26.90 -9.30
C LEU A 49 -25.09 -27.40 -7.88
N THR A 50 -26.31 -27.86 -7.62
CA THR A 50 -26.76 -28.35 -6.30
C THR A 50 -25.97 -29.57 -5.79
N SER A 51 -25.39 -30.36 -6.69
CA SER A 51 -24.68 -31.61 -6.38
C SER A 51 -23.18 -31.55 -6.69
N TRP A 52 -22.57 -30.37 -6.75
CA TRP A 52 -21.14 -30.25 -7.03
C TRP A 52 -20.28 -30.87 -5.92
N ARG A 53 -19.26 -31.63 -6.30
CA ARG A 53 -18.32 -32.31 -5.38
C ARG A 53 -16.85 -32.20 -5.79
N GLY A 54 -16.57 -31.84 -7.05
CA GLY A 54 -15.21 -31.72 -7.57
C GLY A 54 -14.52 -30.40 -7.20
N PRO A 55 -13.23 -30.24 -7.54
CA PRO A 55 -12.54 -28.97 -7.43
C PRO A 55 -13.03 -27.99 -8.50
N VAL A 56 -12.93 -26.69 -8.23
CA VAL A 56 -12.96 -25.67 -9.27
C VAL A 56 -11.65 -25.75 -10.04
N VAL A 57 -11.70 -25.90 -11.35
CA VAL A 57 -10.54 -26.03 -12.23
C VAL A 57 -10.47 -24.83 -13.15
N PHE A 58 -9.31 -24.18 -13.21
CA PHE A 58 -8.95 -23.19 -14.22
C PHE A 58 -7.94 -23.83 -15.16
N ALA A 59 -8.28 -23.95 -16.44
CA ALA A 59 -7.40 -24.52 -17.45
C ALA A 59 -6.79 -23.40 -18.31
N PHE A 60 -5.48 -23.46 -18.49
CA PHE A 60 -4.67 -22.51 -19.26
C PHE A 60 -4.11 -23.16 -20.52
N ASP A 61 -3.77 -22.34 -21.50
CA ASP A 61 -3.17 -22.75 -22.78
C ASP A 61 -1.72 -23.25 -22.65
N GLU A 62 -1.07 -22.91 -21.55
CA GLU A 62 0.32 -23.26 -21.30
C GLU A 62 0.58 -23.72 -19.86
N THR A 63 1.80 -24.18 -19.59
CA THR A 63 2.19 -24.64 -18.26
C THR A 63 2.57 -23.46 -17.37
N LEU A 64 1.91 -23.38 -16.21
CA LEU A 64 2.19 -22.36 -15.22
C LEU A 64 3.46 -22.66 -14.42
N SER A 65 4.11 -21.59 -13.96
CA SER A 65 5.11 -21.66 -12.89
C SER A 65 4.45 -22.11 -11.58
N GLU A 66 5.15 -22.96 -10.83
CA GLU A 66 4.65 -23.48 -9.53
C GLU A 66 4.76 -22.42 -8.42
N ALA A 67 5.53 -21.34 -8.64
CA ALA A 67 5.82 -20.35 -7.62
C ALA A 67 4.60 -19.44 -7.32
N GLY A 68 4.18 -19.42 -6.05
CA GLY A 68 3.27 -18.39 -5.51
C GLY A 68 1.80 -18.50 -5.93
N VAL A 69 1.41 -19.59 -6.61
CA VAL A 69 0.02 -19.82 -7.05
C VAL A 69 -0.93 -19.95 -5.85
N ASP A 70 -0.52 -20.67 -4.82
CA ASP A 70 -1.29 -20.89 -3.59
C ASP A 70 -1.66 -19.59 -2.87
N THR A 71 -0.73 -18.63 -2.81
CA THR A 71 -0.95 -17.30 -2.20
C THR A 71 -1.75 -16.34 -3.08
N SER A 72 -1.89 -16.65 -4.38
CA SER A 72 -2.59 -15.81 -5.35
C SER A 72 -4.06 -16.17 -5.51
N VAL A 73 -4.50 -17.30 -4.95
CA VAL A 73 -5.87 -17.80 -5.08
C VAL A 73 -6.67 -17.54 -3.81
N SER A 74 -7.86 -16.96 -3.97
CA SER A 74 -8.83 -16.81 -2.91
C SER A 74 -10.12 -17.56 -3.24
N LEU A 75 -10.73 -18.14 -2.23
CA LEU A 75 -12.00 -18.87 -2.30
C LEU A 75 -12.90 -18.39 -1.18
N SER A 76 -14.10 -17.94 -1.54
CA SER A 76 -15.11 -17.53 -0.56
C SER A 76 -16.53 -17.91 -0.98
N PRO A 77 -17.44 -18.20 -0.04
CA PRO A 77 -17.19 -18.39 1.39
C PRO A 77 -16.54 -19.74 1.67
N VAL A 78 -15.66 -19.86 2.67
CA VAL A 78 -15.02 -21.14 3.01
C VAL A 78 -14.91 -21.36 4.52
N ARG A 79 -15.13 -22.59 4.98
CA ARG A 79 -14.88 -23.00 6.37
C ARG A 79 -13.56 -23.76 6.45
N GLY A 80 -12.59 -23.21 7.18
CA GLY A 80 -11.30 -23.87 7.41
C GLY A 80 -10.31 -23.78 6.24
N GLY A 81 -10.49 -22.81 5.34
CA GLY A 81 -9.56 -22.51 4.24
C GLY A 81 -9.73 -23.39 2.99
N ALA A 82 -8.99 -23.03 1.95
CA ALA A 82 -8.96 -23.72 0.67
C ALA A 82 -7.69 -24.59 0.52
N SER A 83 -7.79 -25.58 -0.35
CA SER A 83 -6.66 -26.28 -0.93
C SER A 83 -6.51 -25.81 -2.37
N VAL A 84 -5.30 -25.44 -2.75
CA VAL A 84 -4.93 -25.03 -4.10
C VAL A 84 -3.88 -26.01 -4.57
N ASP A 85 -4.16 -26.70 -5.67
CA ASP A 85 -3.26 -27.63 -6.34
C ASP A 85 -3.02 -27.13 -7.75
N GLN A 86 -1.77 -26.91 -8.12
CA GLN A 86 -1.41 -26.54 -9.49
C GLN A 86 -0.66 -27.69 -10.13
N LYS A 87 -1.09 -28.06 -11.34
CA LYS A 87 -0.46 -29.13 -12.12
C LYS A 87 -0.48 -28.78 -13.58
N GLY A 88 0.70 -28.53 -14.15
CA GLY A 88 0.83 -28.15 -15.55
C GLY A 88 0.12 -26.81 -15.82
N GLY A 89 -0.77 -26.80 -16.80
CA GLY A 89 -1.63 -25.65 -17.11
C GLY A 89 -2.95 -25.62 -16.35
N GLU A 90 -3.08 -26.32 -15.22
CA GLU A 90 -4.32 -26.32 -14.43
C GLU A 90 -4.11 -25.84 -12.99
N ILE A 91 -5.01 -24.98 -12.50
CA ILE A 91 -5.15 -24.63 -11.08
C ILE A 91 -6.46 -25.24 -10.58
N ARG A 92 -6.37 -26.06 -9.53
CA ARG A 92 -7.51 -26.71 -8.88
C ARG A 92 -7.70 -26.16 -7.48
N VAL A 93 -8.92 -25.72 -7.19
CA VAL A 93 -9.27 -25.04 -5.94
C VAL A 93 -10.46 -25.73 -5.30
N GLN A 94 -10.35 -26.10 -4.02
CA GLN A 94 -11.44 -26.73 -3.28
C GLN A 94 -11.44 -26.35 -1.79
N PRO A 95 -12.61 -26.22 -1.15
CA PRO A 95 -12.70 -26.10 0.31
C PRO A 95 -12.10 -27.32 1.00
N ARG A 96 -11.31 -27.13 2.06
CA ARG A 96 -10.78 -28.25 2.87
C ARG A 96 -11.86 -29.07 3.57
N ARG A 97 -13.02 -28.45 3.83
CA ARG A 97 -14.19 -29.09 4.47
C ARG A 97 -15.34 -29.37 3.49
N GLY A 98 -15.07 -29.35 2.20
CA GLY A 98 -16.07 -29.54 1.15
C GLY A 98 -16.98 -28.33 0.92
N TRP A 99 -17.77 -28.42 -0.16
CA TRP A 99 -18.73 -27.39 -0.55
C TRP A 99 -19.95 -27.41 0.37
N LEU A 100 -20.32 -26.24 0.88
CA LEU A 100 -21.56 -26.01 1.61
C LEU A 100 -22.71 -25.93 0.61
N PRO A 101 -23.85 -26.59 0.87
CA PRO A 101 -25.02 -26.48 0.02
C PRO A 101 -25.65 -25.09 0.13
N GLY A 102 -26.32 -24.66 -0.94
CA GLY A 102 -27.09 -23.41 -0.92
C GLY A 102 -26.25 -22.15 -0.88
N GLN A 103 -24.98 -22.22 -1.30
CA GLN A 103 -24.05 -21.09 -1.27
C GLN A 103 -23.61 -20.63 -2.65
N ILE A 104 -23.30 -19.34 -2.74
CA ILE A 104 -22.65 -18.73 -3.90
C ILE A 104 -21.17 -18.60 -3.60
N TYR A 105 -20.37 -19.23 -4.44
CA TYR A 105 -18.93 -19.30 -4.35
C TYR A 105 -18.28 -18.35 -5.33
N GLN A 106 -17.21 -17.71 -4.88
CA GLN A 106 -16.33 -16.86 -5.66
C GLN A 106 -14.92 -17.39 -5.51
N VAL A 107 -14.29 -17.66 -6.65
CA VAL A 107 -12.89 -18.04 -6.73
C VAL A 107 -12.19 -16.99 -7.56
N GLU A 108 -11.18 -16.36 -6.97
CA GLU A 108 -10.42 -15.30 -7.62
C GLU A 108 -8.94 -15.65 -7.61
N ILE A 109 -8.31 -15.55 -8.78
CA ILE A 109 -6.87 -15.62 -8.97
C ILE A 109 -6.38 -14.19 -9.16
N ALA A 110 -5.55 -13.72 -8.23
CA ALA A 110 -4.94 -12.40 -8.28
C ALA A 110 -4.01 -12.25 -9.50
N PRO A 111 -3.72 -11.01 -9.94
CA PRO A 111 -2.70 -10.76 -10.95
C PRO A 111 -1.34 -11.33 -10.55
N GLY A 112 -0.53 -11.70 -11.55
CA GLY A 112 0.87 -12.12 -11.37
C GLY A 112 1.14 -13.60 -11.58
N ILE A 113 0.11 -14.44 -11.84
CA ILE A 113 0.36 -15.80 -12.31
C ILE A 113 1.19 -15.75 -13.59
N SER A 114 2.21 -16.61 -13.65
CA SER A 114 3.20 -16.58 -14.73
C SER A 114 3.39 -17.98 -15.30
N ASP A 115 3.81 -18.05 -16.56
CA ASP A 115 4.25 -19.28 -17.19
C ASP A 115 5.67 -19.70 -16.71
N ARG A 116 6.23 -20.75 -17.32
CA ARG A 116 7.61 -21.18 -17.06
C ARG A 116 8.69 -20.26 -17.64
N PHE A 117 8.33 -19.33 -18.52
CA PHE A 117 9.22 -18.34 -19.13
C PHE A 117 9.13 -16.95 -18.47
N SER A 118 8.42 -16.85 -17.33
CA SER A 118 8.22 -15.61 -16.56
C SER A 118 7.35 -14.56 -17.26
N ASN A 119 6.48 -14.97 -18.19
CA ASN A 119 5.43 -14.12 -18.74
C ASN A 119 4.26 -14.04 -17.75
N SER A 120 4.11 -12.89 -17.10
CA SER A 120 3.09 -12.68 -16.06
C SER A 120 1.79 -12.10 -16.61
N ARG A 121 0.67 -12.69 -16.20
CA ARG A 121 -0.67 -12.15 -16.43
C ARG A 121 -0.95 -10.95 -15.51
N ARG A 122 -1.46 -9.85 -16.06
CA ARG A 122 -1.77 -8.61 -15.31
C ARG A 122 -3.21 -8.50 -14.83
N ASP A 123 -4.13 -9.23 -15.48
CA ASP A 123 -5.55 -9.18 -15.15
C ASP A 123 -5.93 -10.31 -14.19
N PRO A 124 -6.73 -10.04 -13.15
CA PRO A 124 -7.27 -11.08 -12.28
C PRO A 124 -8.24 -11.97 -13.05
N ILE A 125 -8.42 -13.20 -12.56
CA ILE A 125 -9.43 -14.14 -13.05
C ILE A 125 -10.45 -14.36 -11.94
N ARG A 126 -11.73 -14.14 -12.24
CA ARG A 126 -12.82 -14.36 -11.29
C ARG A 126 -13.81 -15.37 -11.85
N LEU A 127 -14.14 -16.36 -11.04
CA LEU A 127 -15.20 -17.34 -11.26
C LEU A 127 -16.24 -17.21 -10.14
N VAL A 128 -17.50 -17.18 -10.51
CA VAL A 128 -18.64 -17.22 -9.58
C VAL A 128 -19.49 -18.42 -9.94
N PHE A 129 -19.91 -19.23 -8.98
CA PHE A 129 -20.87 -20.31 -9.23
C PHE A 129 -21.73 -20.53 -7.99
N SER A 130 -22.85 -21.23 -8.13
CA SER A 130 -23.78 -21.50 -7.04
C SER A 130 -23.93 -22.99 -6.80
N THR A 131 -24.16 -23.36 -5.54
CA THR A 131 -24.53 -24.72 -5.10
C THR A 131 -26.00 -24.82 -4.69
N GLY A 132 -26.84 -23.87 -5.14
CA GLY A 132 -28.27 -23.88 -4.87
C GLY A 132 -29.01 -22.64 -5.36
N PRO A 133 -28.80 -21.46 -4.76
CA PRO A 133 -29.58 -20.26 -5.08
C PRO A 133 -29.26 -19.71 -6.48
N ALA A 134 -30.17 -18.92 -7.03
CA ALA A 134 -29.87 -18.06 -8.16
C ALA A 134 -28.78 -17.05 -7.79
N ILE A 135 -27.93 -16.71 -8.75
CA ILE A 135 -26.83 -15.77 -8.53
C ILE A 135 -27.39 -14.34 -8.63
N PRO A 136 -27.33 -13.53 -7.56
CA PRO A 136 -27.96 -12.22 -7.53
C PRO A 136 -27.12 -11.20 -8.30
N ALA A 137 -27.78 -10.15 -8.81
CA ALA A 137 -27.14 -8.98 -9.40
C ALA A 137 -26.83 -7.92 -8.33
N THR A 138 -26.25 -8.33 -7.20
CA THR A 138 -25.86 -7.43 -6.11
C THR A 138 -24.43 -6.94 -6.31
N ALA A 139 -24.17 -5.71 -5.85
CA ALA A 139 -22.82 -5.17 -5.78
C ALA A 139 -22.68 -4.29 -4.54
N ALA A 140 -21.51 -4.31 -3.90
CA ALA A 140 -21.09 -3.35 -2.90
C ALA A 140 -19.67 -2.92 -3.25
N SER A 141 -19.36 -1.64 -3.08
CA SER A 141 -18.04 -1.11 -3.39
C SER A 141 -17.54 -0.20 -2.27
N GLY A 142 -16.29 0.20 -2.36
CA GLY A 142 -15.74 1.18 -1.45
C GLY A 142 -14.30 1.48 -1.73
N VAL A 143 -13.75 2.36 -0.91
CA VAL A 143 -12.33 2.73 -0.92
C VAL A 143 -11.75 2.55 0.47
N VAL A 144 -10.51 2.09 0.53
CA VAL A 144 -9.72 1.98 1.75
C VAL A 144 -8.50 2.90 1.65
N THR A 145 -8.30 3.70 2.69
CA THR A 145 -7.17 4.62 2.83
C THR A 145 -6.40 4.34 4.11
N GLU A 146 -5.15 4.80 4.16
CA GLU A 146 -4.38 4.88 5.39
C GLU A 146 -4.81 6.11 6.18
N ARG A 147 -5.28 5.95 7.42
CA ARG A 147 -5.85 7.07 8.18
C ARG A 147 -4.82 8.16 8.53
N VAL A 148 -3.53 7.79 8.59
CA VAL A 148 -2.42 8.70 8.90
C VAL A 148 -2.02 9.56 7.70
N THR A 149 -1.92 8.96 6.52
CA THR A 149 -1.38 9.63 5.32
C THR A 149 -2.45 10.04 4.31
N GLY A 150 -3.66 9.47 4.40
CA GLY A 150 -4.73 9.62 3.43
C GLY A 150 -4.51 8.86 2.12
N SER A 151 -3.39 8.15 1.97
CA SER A 151 -3.07 7.41 0.75
C SER A 151 -3.96 6.19 0.58
N ALA A 152 -4.19 5.78 -0.67
CA ALA A 152 -4.83 4.51 -1.01
C ALA A 152 -4.13 3.32 -0.35
N ALA A 153 -4.90 2.42 0.26
CA ALA A 153 -4.39 1.24 0.95
C ALA A 153 -4.64 -0.04 0.14
N ARG A 154 -3.56 -0.79 -0.12
CA ARG A 154 -3.62 -2.15 -0.70
C ARG A 154 -3.72 -3.18 0.43
N VAL A 155 -4.93 -3.69 0.66
CA VAL A 155 -5.31 -4.48 1.82
C VAL A 155 -6.34 -5.54 1.47
N ARG A 156 -6.52 -6.50 2.37
CA ARG A 156 -7.59 -7.49 2.31
C ARG A 156 -8.87 -6.89 2.89
N VAL A 157 -10.01 -7.24 2.30
CA VAL A 157 -11.33 -6.81 2.78
C VAL A 157 -12.22 -8.04 2.93
N ASP A 158 -12.68 -8.27 4.16
CA ASP A 158 -13.56 -9.38 4.51
C ASP A 158 -14.95 -8.87 4.91
N ALA A 159 -15.98 -9.37 4.22
CA ALA A 159 -17.38 -9.13 4.52
C ALA A 159 -17.98 -10.38 5.17
N VAL A 160 -18.19 -10.32 6.48
CA VAL A 160 -18.83 -11.39 7.26
C VAL A 160 -20.33 -11.14 7.30
N ARG A 161 -21.10 -12.07 6.72
CA ARG A 161 -22.57 -12.00 6.78
C ARG A 161 -23.04 -12.28 8.20
N VAL A 162 -23.90 -11.42 8.73
CA VAL A 162 -24.36 -11.47 10.13
C VAL A 162 -25.18 -12.72 10.42
N THR A 163 -25.98 -13.20 9.46
CA THR A 163 -26.94 -14.30 9.67
C THR A 163 -26.31 -15.68 9.80
N ASP A 164 -25.19 -15.95 9.12
CA ASP A 164 -24.57 -17.28 9.04
C ASP A 164 -23.05 -17.29 9.26
N SER A 165 -22.47 -16.12 9.55
CA SER A 165 -21.03 -15.90 9.74
C SER A 165 -20.16 -16.30 8.53
N LEU A 166 -20.74 -16.43 7.33
CA LEU A 166 -19.98 -16.71 6.12
C LEU A 166 -19.20 -15.46 5.70
N THR A 167 -17.92 -15.67 5.39
CA THR A 167 -17.01 -14.60 5.02
C THR A 167 -16.82 -14.58 3.51
N TYR A 168 -17.08 -13.43 2.91
CA TYR A 168 -16.74 -13.12 1.52
C TYR A 168 -15.51 -12.23 1.52
N THR A 169 -14.58 -12.50 0.60
CA THR A 169 -13.27 -11.85 0.61
C THR A 169 -12.99 -11.19 -0.72
N THR A 170 -12.34 -10.03 -0.67
CA THR A 170 -11.72 -9.40 -1.84
C THR A 170 -10.44 -8.67 -1.42
N GLN A 171 -9.74 -8.09 -2.39
CA GLN A 171 -8.57 -7.23 -2.17
C GLN A 171 -8.83 -5.87 -2.79
N THR A 172 -8.21 -4.83 -2.24
CA THR A 172 -8.23 -3.51 -2.86
C THR A 172 -7.23 -3.42 -4.01
N ASP A 173 -7.56 -2.61 -5.01
CA ASP A 173 -6.67 -2.28 -6.11
C ASP A 173 -5.64 -1.20 -5.72
N THR A 174 -4.87 -0.71 -6.70
CA THR A 174 -3.85 0.33 -6.49
C THR A 174 -4.42 1.69 -6.08
N SER A 175 -5.70 1.95 -6.36
CA SER A 175 -6.43 3.13 -5.90
C SER A 175 -7.08 2.94 -4.53
N GLY A 176 -6.93 1.76 -3.92
CA GLY A 176 -7.58 1.41 -2.66
C GLY A 176 -9.04 1.01 -2.83
N ALA A 177 -9.55 0.89 -4.06
CA ALA A 177 -10.92 0.52 -4.32
C ALA A 177 -11.13 -0.99 -4.19
N PHE A 178 -12.27 -1.40 -3.62
CA PHE A 178 -12.69 -2.80 -3.55
C PHE A 178 -14.13 -2.97 -4.04
N ARG A 179 -14.48 -4.21 -4.42
CA ARG A 179 -15.83 -4.56 -4.86
C ARG A 179 -16.21 -5.99 -4.49
N PHE A 180 -17.33 -6.10 -3.78
CA PHE A 180 -18.10 -7.33 -3.66
C PHE A 180 -19.18 -7.34 -4.74
N ALA A 181 -19.29 -8.40 -5.51
CA ALA A 181 -20.32 -8.55 -6.54
C ALA A 181 -20.88 -9.96 -6.46
N GLN A 182 -22.16 -10.14 -6.81
CA GLN A 182 -22.84 -11.44 -6.76
C GLN A 182 -22.78 -12.13 -5.39
N VAL A 183 -22.78 -11.32 -4.32
CA VAL A 183 -22.84 -11.80 -2.95
C VAL A 183 -24.31 -11.83 -2.50
N PRO A 184 -24.84 -12.89 -1.87
CA PRO A 184 -26.25 -12.94 -1.50
C PRO A 184 -26.68 -11.79 -0.60
N GLU A 185 -27.95 -11.39 -0.64
CA GLU A 185 -28.47 -10.25 0.12
C GLU A 185 -28.40 -10.47 1.64
N GLY A 186 -28.19 -9.40 2.41
CA GLY A 186 -28.13 -9.47 3.87
C GLY A 186 -27.29 -8.35 4.51
N GLU A 187 -27.19 -8.40 5.83
CA GLU A 187 -26.32 -7.50 6.61
C GLU A 187 -24.90 -8.07 6.70
N TYR A 188 -23.91 -7.19 6.53
CA TYR A 188 -22.49 -7.53 6.57
C TYR A 188 -21.74 -6.66 7.56
N ARG A 189 -20.83 -7.29 8.30
CA ARG A 189 -19.71 -6.63 8.95
C ARG A 189 -18.50 -6.70 8.03
N VAL A 190 -18.01 -5.54 7.61
CA VAL A 190 -16.90 -5.44 6.66
C VAL A 190 -15.67 -4.96 7.40
N THR A 191 -14.59 -5.72 7.29
CA THR A 191 -13.32 -5.39 7.91
C THR A 191 -12.27 -5.29 6.82
N ALA A 192 -11.67 -4.11 6.67
CA ALA A 192 -10.46 -3.94 5.85
C ALA A 192 -9.25 -4.01 6.77
N TYR A 193 -8.24 -4.80 6.40
CA TYR A 193 -7.05 -4.94 7.23
C TYR A 193 -5.80 -5.33 6.42
N ARG A 194 -4.65 -4.90 6.92
CA ARG A 194 -3.35 -5.20 6.36
C ARG A 194 -2.87 -6.56 6.85
N ASP A 195 -3.04 -7.59 6.03
CA ASP A 195 -2.54 -8.95 6.27
C ASP A 195 -1.03 -9.03 5.98
N ALA A 196 -0.21 -8.57 6.92
CA ALA A 196 1.24 -8.46 6.74
C ALA A 196 1.94 -9.82 6.79
N ASN A 197 1.40 -10.75 7.59
CA ASN A 197 1.93 -12.09 7.78
C ASN A 197 1.30 -13.14 6.83
N ARG A 198 0.35 -12.72 5.97
CA ARG A 198 -0.33 -13.53 4.95
C ARG A 198 -1.08 -14.73 5.53
N ASN A 199 -1.60 -14.60 6.76
CA ASN A 199 -2.34 -15.66 7.41
C ASN A 199 -3.85 -15.63 7.09
N ASN A 200 -4.30 -14.65 6.29
CA ASN A 200 -5.69 -14.39 5.92
C ASN A 200 -6.63 -14.19 7.12
N ARG A 201 -6.14 -13.58 8.20
CA ARG A 201 -6.90 -13.28 9.41
C ARG A 201 -6.53 -11.91 9.93
N THR A 202 -7.46 -11.26 10.62
CA THR A 202 -7.18 -9.98 11.26
C THR A 202 -6.42 -10.21 12.58
N ASP A 203 -5.22 -9.64 12.71
CA ASP A 203 -4.45 -9.68 13.94
C ASP A 203 -4.49 -8.34 14.72
N VAL A 204 -4.01 -8.37 15.97
CA VAL A 204 -4.01 -7.20 16.87
C VAL A 204 -3.03 -6.12 16.40
N PHE A 205 -1.90 -6.54 15.81
CA PHE A 205 -0.83 -5.66 15.33
C PHE A 205 -0.95 -5.32 13.84
N GLU A 206 -2.15 -5.41 13.30
CA GLU A 206 -2.44 -5.08 11.91
C GLU A 206 -3.39 -3.89 11.83
N ALA A 207 -3.04 -2.95 10.94
CA ALA A 207 -3.89 -1.82 10.67
C ALA A 207 -5.22 -2.30 10.11
N ARG A 208 -6.32 -1.80 10.69
CA ARG A 208 -7.67 -2.24 10.35
C ARG A 208 -8.71 -1.13 10.52
N ASP A 209 -9.84 -1.31 9.85
CA ASP A 209 -11.05 -0.54 10.05
C ASP A 209 -12.26 -1.43 9.80
N THR A 210 -13.39 -1.11 10.42
CA THR A 210 -14.61 -1.91 10.32
C THR A 210 -15.83 -1.04 10.10
N THR A 211 -16.68 -1.46 9.16
CA THR A 211 -17.97 -0.84 8.90
C THR A 211 -19.07 -1.91 8.76
N ARG A 212 -20.30 -1.46 8.57
CA ARG A 212 -21.44 -2.31 8.23
C ARG A 212 -22.11 -1.81 6.97
N PHE A 213 -22.57 -2.73 6.13
CA PHE A 213 -23.53 -2.39 5.08
C PHE A 213 -24.63 -3.44 5.01
N THR A 214 -25.79 -3.02 4.53
CA THR A 214 -26.88 -3.93 4.16
C THR A 214 -26.93 -4.00 2.64
N LEU A 215 -26.88 -5.21 2.10
CA LEU A 215 -26.93 -5.47 0.67
C LEU A 215 -28.32 -5.97 0.29
N VAL A 216 -29.00 -5.22 -0.56
CA VAL A 216 -30.31 -5.57 -1.14
C VAL A 216 -30.24 -5.56 -2.67
N ALA A 217 -31.08 -6.35 -3.34
CA ALA A 217 -31.14 -6.34 -4.80
C ALA A 217 -31.32 -4.93 -5.38
N GLY A 218 -30.57 -4.61 -6.43
CA GLY A 218 -30.62 -3.31 -7.10
C GLY A 218 -29.92 -2.16 -6.37
N SER A 219 -29.43 -2.36 -5.14
CA SER A 219 -28.61 -1.38 -4.44
C SER A 219 -27.12 -1.57 -4.70
N THR A 220 -26.35 -0.50 -4.60
CA THR A 220 -24.87 -0.55 -4.61
C THR A 220 -24.31 0.29 -3.46
N PRO A 221 -24.38 -0.20 -2.21
CA PRO A 221 -23.81 0.53 -1.08
C PRO A 221 -22.32 0.78 -1.31
N THR A 222 -21.89 2.00 -0.97
CA THR A 222 -20.49 2.41 -1.02
C THR A 222 -19.97 2.67 0.38
N ALA A 223 -18.77 2.18 0.69
CA ALA A 223 -18.11 2.37 1.98
C ALA A 223 -16.78 3.12 1.83
N ARG A 224 -16.46 3.95 2.82
CA ARG A 224 -15.13 4.53 3.00
C ARG A 224 -14.54 3.97 4.30
N LEU A 225 -13.38 3.34 4.20
CA LEU A 225 -12.65 2.78 5.33
C LEU A 225 -11.28 3.48 5.41
N ALA A 226 -10.84 3.76 6.64
CA ALA A 226 -9.54 4.36 6.91
C ALA A 226 -8.81 3.51 7.95
N ILE A 227 -7.94 2.61 7.47
CA ILE A 227 -7.24 1.66 8.34
C ILE A 227 -6.27 2.39 9.25
N LEU A 228 -6.21 1.94 10.49
CA LEU A 228 -5.33 2.47 11.53
C LEU A 228 -4.80 1.31 12.35
N LEU A 229 -3.53 1.37 12.73
CA LEU A 229 -2.96 0.42 13.68
C LEU A 229 -3.59 0.64 15.05
N PRO A 230 -4.21 -0.39 15.67
CA PRO A 230 -4.76 -0.27 17.01
C PRO A 230 -3.67 0.13 18.00
N ASP A 231 -3.97 1.14 18.81
CA ASP A 231 -3.12 1.56 19.91
C ASP A 231 -3.90 1.55 21.23
N SER A 232 -3.20 1.28 22.32
CA SER A 232 -3.70 1.27 23.70
C SER A 232 -3.07 2.37 24.57
N THR A 233 -2.11 3.13 24.06
CA THR A 233 -1.49 4.23 24.79
C THR A 233 -2.19 5.57 24.54
N ALA A 234 -2.28 6.38 25.60
CA ALA A 234 -2.77 7.75 25.48
C ALA A 234 -1.66 8.67 24.99
N PRO A 235 -1.97 9.75 24.25
CA PRO A 235 -0.97 10.65 23.69
C PRO A 235 -0.17 11.35 24.79
N ARG A 236 1.15 11.43 24.63
CA ARG A 236 2.07 12.13 25.54
C ARG A 236 2.93 13.15 24.79
N PRO A 237 3.13 14.34 25.37
CA PRO A 237 4.04 15.32 24.78
C PRO A 237 5.48 14.81 24.89
N GLY A 238 6.20 14.75 23.76
CA GLY A 238 7.59 14.31 23.69
C GLY A 238 8.60 15.46 23.61
N SER A 239 8.23 16.59 23.00
CA SER A 239 9.10 17.77 22.90
C SER A 239 8.30 19.05 22.72
N ALA A 240 8.85 20.19 23.18
CA ALA A 240 8.30 21.51 22.90
C ALA A 240 9.39 22.47 22.42
N SER A 241 9.08 23.24 21.38
CA SER A 241 9.95 24.30 20.84
C SER A 241 9.12 25.52 20.49
N SER A 242 9.69 26.72 20.62
CA SER A 242 9.05 27.92 20.08
C SER A 242 9.60 28.27 18.71
N THR A 243 8.74 28.72 17.81
CA THR A 243 9.13 29.13 16.46
C THR A 243 9.96 30.42 16.53
N ALA A 244 11.00 30.51 15.68
CA ALA A 244 11.90 31.66 15.61
C ALA A 244 11.38 32.79 14.69
N ASP A 245 10.21 32.60 14.10
CA ASP A 245 9.60 33.44 13.07
C ASP A 245 8.91 34.71 13.61
N GLY A 246 9.08 35.03 14.89
CA GLY A 246 8.53 36.23 15.52
C GLY A 246 7.02 36.17 15.81
N ALA A 247 6.32 35.14 15.34
CA ALA A 247 4.89 34.93 15.62
C ALA A 247 4.63 34.38 17.03
N GLY A 248 5.68 33.88 17.71
CA GLY A 248 5.65 33.48 19.11
C GLY A 248 4.92 32.16 19.36
N TRP A 249 4.77 31.31 18.35
CA TRP A 249 4.15 30.00 18.51
C TRP A 249 5.04 29.04 19.30
N ILE A 250 4.40 28.18 20.07
CA ILE A 250 5.00 27.03 20.73
C ILE A 250 4.44 25.79 20.04
N GLU A 251 5.32 24.98 19.48
CA GLU A 251 4.97 23.69 18.90
C GLU A 251 5.29 22.59 19.93
N VAL A 252 4.25 21.90 20.39
CA VAL A 252 4.36 20.71 21.22
C VAL A 252 4.16 19.49 20.33
N ARG A 253 5.17 18.64 20.24
CA ARG A 253 5.11 17.39 19.47
C ARG A 253 4.80 16.22 20.38
N PHE A 254 3.78 15.46 20.02
CA PHE A 254 3.33 14.25 20.69
C PHE A 254 4.00 13.00 20.10
N ASP A 255 4.05 11.93 20.89
CA ASP A 255 4.42 10.59 20.41
C ASP A 255 3.36 9.98 19.48
N ASP A 256 2.09 10.35 19.69
CA ASP A 256 0.95 9.93 18.89
C ASP A 256 0.43 11.01 17.95
N TYR A 257 -0.23 10.56 16.88
CA TYR A 257 -1.08 11.39 16.03
C TYR A 257 -2.33 11.83 16.80
N LEU A 258 -2.60 13.12 16.87
CA LEU A 258 -3.80 13.68 17.49
C LEU A 258 -5.01 13.55 16.56
N ASP A 259 -6.19 13.38 17.13
CA ASP A 259 -7.46 13.35 16.38
C ASP A 259 -7.73 14.74 15.75
N PRO A 260 -7.74 14.87 14.41
CA PRO A 260 -7.91 16.16 13.74
C PRO A 260 -9.34 16.70 13.85
N ALA A 261 -10.32 15.89 14.25
CA ALA A 261 -11.71 16.33 14.44
C ALA A 261 -11.96 16.99 15.81
N GLN A 262 -11.00 16.94 16.74
CA GLN A 262 -11.16 17.56 18.05
C GLN A 262 -10.83 19.06 17.99
N THR A 263 -11.50 19.85 18.84
CA THR A 263 -11.11 21.23 19.11
C THR A 263 -10.28 21.27 20.39
N VAL A 264 -9.09 21.86 20.32
CA VAL A 264 -8.25 22.10 21.50
C VAL A 264 -8.48 23.53 21.98
N THR A 265 -8.83 23.69 23.24
CA THR A 265 -9.14 25.00 23.84
C THR A 265 -7.98 25.48 24.72
N PRO A 266 -7.81 26.81 24.90
CA PRO A 266 -6.79 27.34 25.81
C PRO A 266 -6.87 26.80 27.24
N ALA A 267 -8.06 26.42 27.72
CA ALA A 267 -8.26 25.84 29.05
C ALA A 267 -7.55 24.49 29.25
N GLN A 268 -7.21 23.80 28.17
CA GLN A 268 -6.46 22.53 28.20
C GLN A 268 -4.95 22.72 28.31
N ILE A 269 -4.47 23.98 28.27
CA ILE A 269 -3.07 24.34 28.24
C ILE A 269 -2.73 25.18 29.46
N THR A 270 -1.73 24.76 30.23
CA THR A 270 -1.14 25.59 31.29
C THR A 270 0.32 25.85 30.95
N LEU A 271 0.65 27.10 30.67
CA LEU A 271 2.02 27.55 30.47
C LEU A 271 2.52 28.22 31.75
N ILE A 272 3.61 27.71 32.32
CA ILE A 272 4.16 28.17 33.60
C ILE A 272 5.56 28.71 33.37
N GLY A 273 5.79 29.96 33.76
CA GLY A 273 7.09 30.64 33.69
C GLY A 273 8.07 30.22 34.79
N PRO A 274 9.31 30.74 34.76
CA PRO A 274 10.34 30.43 35.74
C PRO A 274 9.93 30.82 37.17
N ASP A 275 9.13 31.89 37.31
CA ASP A 275 8.66 32.39 38.60
C ASP A 275 7.41 31.65 39.11
N SER A 276 7.10 30.48 38.54
CA SER A 276 5.85 29.73 38.78
C SER A 276 4.57 30.48 38.43
N LEU A 277 4.67 31.62 37.74
CA LEU A 277 3.53 32.41 37.29
C LEU A 277 2.93 31.83 35.99
N PRO A 278 1.60 31.74 35.89
CA PRO A 278 0.94 31.27 34.67
C PRO A 278 1.04 32.33 33.56
N VAL A 279 1.25 31.89 32.33
CA VAL A 279 1.20 32.71 31.12
C VAL A 279 -0.09 32.38 30.37
N ALA A 280 -0.86 33.41 30.03
CA ALA A 280 -2.11 33.24 29.32
C ALA A 280 -1.90 32.73 27.89
N VAL A 281 -2.74 31.78 27.48
CA VAL A 281 -2.78 31.20 26.13
C VAL A 281 -3.92 31.85 25.35
N ALA A 282 -3.59 32.41 24.18
CA ALA A 282 -4.57 33.02 23.28
C ALA A 282 -5.24 31.97 22.38
N GLU A 283 -4.46 31.04 21.84
CA GLU A 283 -4.92 30.06 20.86
C GLU A 283 -4.19 28.73 21.03
N ALA A 284 -4.88 27.62 20.74
CA ALA A 284 -4.30 26.29 20.61
C ALA A 284 -4.96 25.57 19.44
N ARG A 285 -4.16 24.87 18.62
CA ARG A 285 -4.66 24.16 17.43
C ARG A 285 -3.78 22.96 17.07
N ILE A 286 -4.41 21.94 16.50
CA ILE A 286 -3.69 20.78 15.96
C ILE A 286 -3.12 21.15 14.59
N GLY A 287 -1.91 20.69 14.33
CA GLY A 287 -1.14 21.00 13.14
C GLY A 287 0.00 21.98 13.41
N PRO A 288 0.86 22.18 12.40
CA PRO A 288 1.96 23.14 12.48
C PRO A 288 1.43 24.57 12.68
N ALA A 289 2.29 25.44 13.18
CA ALA A 289 1.96 26.85 13.31
C ALA A 289 1.57 27.43 11.94
N PRO A 290 0.53 28.28 11.85
CA PRO A 290 0.23 28.96 10.60
C PRO A 290 1.46 29.77 10.20
N THR A 291 1.98 29.50 9.01
CA THR A 291 2.98 30.37 8.41
C THR A 291 2.34 31.74 8.22
N ALA A 292 3.07 32.81 8.55
CA ALA A 292 2.64 34.17 8.26
C ALA A 292 2.63 34.39 6.73
N VAL A 293 1.63 33.84 6.05
CA VAL A 293 1.28 34.25 4.71
C VAL A 293 0.70 35.65 4.85
N ARG A 294 1.36 36.64 4.24
CA ARG A 294 0.72 37.95 4.00
C ARG A 294 -0.52 37.67 3.17
N ASP A 295 -1.69 37.79 3.79
CA ASP A 295 -2.99 37.66 3.14
C ASP A 295 -3.10 38.68 2.00
N SER A 296 -2.89 38.21 0.78
CA SER A 296 -3.38 38.80 -0.46
C SER A 296 -3.98 37.68 -1.31
N ALA A 297 -5.03 37.03 -0.81
CA ALA A 297 -5.90 36.15 -1.62
C ALA A 297 -7.24 35.91 -0.92
N GLY A 298 -7.93 36.99 -0.55
CA GLY A 298 -9.38 37.01 -0.57
C GLY A 298 -9.82 37.34 -1.99
N ALA A 299 -10.71 36.53 -2.55
CA ALA A 299 -11.25 36.60 -3.91
C ALA A 299 -10.32 36.08 -5.02
N ASP A 300 -10.44 34.79 -5.32
CA ASP A 300 -10.58 34.29 -6.70
C ASP A 300 -10.97 32.80 -6.65
N SER A 301 -12.26 32.56 -6.36
CA SER A 301 -12.93 31.30 -6.66
C SER A 301 -14.37 31.62 -7.06
N ALA A 302 -14.49 32.39 -8.14
CA ALA A 302 -15.72 32.53 -8.89
C ALA A 302 -15.37 32.70 -10.37
N GLY A 303 -15.83 31.77 -11.21
CA GLY A 303 -15.98 32.03 -12.64
C GLY A 303 -14.95 31.39 -13.56
N GLY A 304 -14.82 30.06 -13.54
CA GLY A 304 -14.41 29.33 -14.75
C GLY A 304 -15.53 29.38 -15.79
N ARG A 305 -15.68 30.53 -16.47
CA ARG A 305 -16.59 30.68 -17.61
C ARG A 305 -16.11 29.78 -18.74
N ALA A 306 -17.00 28.90 -19.18
CA ALA A 306 -16.92 28.20 -20.44
C ALA A 306 -16.75 29.21 -21.58
N GLN A 307 -15.61 29.14 -22.29
CA GLN A 307 -15.52 29.67 -23.64
C GLN A 307 -16.19 28.68 -24.58
N ALA A 308 -17.43 29.00 -24.92
CA ALA A 308 -18.10 28.46 -26.08
C ALA A 308 -17.44 29.07 -27.32
N ASP A 309 -16.71 28.27 -28.08
CA ASP A 309 -16.25 28.67 -29.41
C ASP A 309 -17.22 28.11 -30.45
N THR A 310 -17.95 29.03 -31.09
CA THR A 310 -18.92 28.75 -32.14
C THR A 310 -18.19 28.77 -33.48
N ALA A 311 -18.00 27.61 -34.09
CA ALA A 311 -17.74 27.51 -35.52
C ALA A 311 -18.74 26.53 -36.16
N ARG A 312 -19.69 27.12 -36.89
CA ARG A 312 -20.73 26.47 -37.68
C ARG A 312 -20.19 26.16 -39.07
N ARG A 313 -20.28 24.90 -39.54
CA ARG A 313 -20.64 24.55 -40.94
C ARG A 313 -20.97 23.06 -41.14
N THR A 314 -22.27 22.79 -41.25
CA THR A 314 -23.00 21.91 -42.19
C THR A 314 -22.25 20.79 -42.95
N THR A 315 -22.73 19.53 -42.80
CA THR A 315 -23.38 18.70 -43.83
C THR A 315 -24.06 17.44 -43.23
N ALA A 316 -25.07 16.92 -43.93
CA ALA A 316 -26.14 16.00 -43.50
C ALA A 316 -25.78 14.47 -43.57
N PRO A 317 -26.67 13.54 -43.18
CA PRO A 317 -26.33 12.21 -42.63
C PRO A 317 -26.41 11.02 -43.61
N ARG A 318 -25.77 9.89 -43.26
CA ARG A 318 -26.16 8.55 -43.75
C ARG A 318 -25.76 7.44 -42.75
N PRO A 319 -26.57 6.38 -42.57
CA PRO A 319 -26.35 5.36 -41.54
C PRO A 319 -25.58 4.13 -42.06
N GLY A 320 -24.77 3.52 -41.20
CA GLY A 320 -24.06 2.27 -41.47
C GLY A 320 -23.68 1.55 -40.17
N ALA A 321 -24.14 0.32 -40.05
CA ALA A 321 -23.95 -0.61 -38.93
C ALA A 321 -22.49 -1.03 -38.72
N GLY A 322 -22.15 -1.43 -37.48
CA GLY A 322 -20.89 -2.14 -37.21
C GLY A 322 -20.55 -2.32 -35.73
N ALA A 323 -20.88 -3.51 -35.22
CA ALA A 323 -20.19 -4.32 -34.22
C ALA A 323 -19.71 -3.71 -32.88
N GLY A 324 -20.25 -4.28 -31.80
CA GLY A 324 -19.93 -3.99 -30.41
C GLY A 324 -18.46 -4.22 -30.02
N ARG A 325 -17.98 -3.30 -29.20
CA ARG A 325 -16.72 -3.37 -28.46
C ARG A 325 -17.08 -3.57 -26.98
N PRO A 326 -16.44 -4.51 -26.25
CA PRO A 326 -16.79 -4.75 -24.86
C PRO A 326 -16.44 -3.53 -24.00
N ALA A 327 -17.31 -3.27 -23.04
CA ALA A 327 -17.29 -2.14 -22.12
C ALA A 327 -15.92 -2.02 -21.43
N ARG A 328 -15.32 -0.82 -21.56
CA ARG A 328 -14.24 -0.38 -20.67
C ARG A 328 -14.76 -0.41 -19.24
N ALA A 329 -13.90 -0.90 -18.34
CA ALA A 329 -14.07 -0.87 -16.90
C ALA A 329 -14.77 0.42 -16.45
N ASP A 330 -15.92 0.25 -15.80
CA ASP A 330 -16.66 1.33 -15.16
C ASP A 330 -15.73 2.01 -14.16
N SER A 331 -15.28 3.20 -14.52
CA SER A 331 -14.66 4.13 -13.58
C SER A 331 -15.73 4.47 -12.55
N VAL A 332 -15.52 3.98 -11.32
CA VAL A 332 -16.29 4.41 -10.16
C VAL A 332 -16.26 5.93 -10.13
N ARG A 333 -17.43 6.56 -10.23
CA ARG A 333 -17.60 8.02 -10.17
C ARG A 333 -16.77 8.55 -8.99
N ALA A 334 -15.92 9.53 -9.26
CA ALA A 334 -15.18 10.24 -8.23
C ALA A 334 -16.17 10.83 -7.22
N ASP A 335 -16.14 10.29 -6.01
CA ASP A 335 -16.96 10.71 -4.90
C ASP A 335 -16.46 12.07 -4.40
N THR A 336 -17.28 13.11 -4.57
CA THR A 336 -16.96 14.52 -4.26
C THR A 336 -17.07 14.86 -2.77
N THR A 337 -17.27 13.87 -1.89
CA THR A 337 -17.29 14.08 -0.44
C THR A 337 -15.89 14.49 0.05
N PRO A 338 -15.75 15.63 0.78
CA PRO A 338 -14.47 16.15 1.25
C PRO A 338 -13.63 15.08 1.97
N ALA A 339 -12.33 15.04 1.67
CA ALA A 339 -11.40 14.19 2.40
C ALA A 339 -11.37 14.62 3.87
N ALA A 340 -11.38 13.66 4.80
CA ALA A 340 -11.20 13.95 6.22
C ALA A 340 -9.83 14.63 6.42
N PRO A 341 -9.72 15.61 7.33
CA PRO A 341 -8.45 16.26 7.61
C PRO A 341 -7.43 15.23 8.09
N LEU A 342 -6.18 15.36 7.63
CA LEU A 342 -5.09 14.49 8.05
C LEU A 342 -4.71 14.79 9.50
N PRO A 343 -4.35 13.76 10.29
CA PRO A 343 -3.92 13.95 11.66
C PRO A 343 -2.53 14.61 11.74
N SER A 344 -2.21 15.17 12.91
CA SER A 344 -0.88 15.72 13.18
C SER A 344 -0.40 15.31 14.56
N GLN A 345 0.92 15.13 14.70
CA GLN A 345 1.57 14.98 16.01
C GLN A 345 1.88 16.34 16.66
N VAL A 346 1.64 17.45 15.96
CA VAL A 346 1.98 18.79 16.43
C VAL A 346 0.74 19.49 16.98
N LEU A 347 0.88 20.08 18.16
CA LEU A 347 -0.05 21.03 18.75
C LEU A 347 0.65 22.39 18.81
N SER A 348 0.10 23.36 18.10
CA SER A 348 0.59 24.74 18.08
C SER A 348 -0.19 25.58 19.09
N ILE A 349 0.55 26.28 19.95
CA ILE A 349 0.02 27.10 21.05
C ILE A 349 0.54 28.52 20.87
N ARG A 350 -0.36 29.51 20.94
CA ARG A 350 -0.01 30.93 20.89
C ARG A 350 -0.24 31.56 22.26
N PRO A 351 0.82 32.03 22.96
CA PRO A 351 0.68 32.85 24.14
C PRO A 351 0.04 34.21 23.83
N VAL A 352 -0.63 34.83 24.80
CA VAL A 352 -1.17 36.20 24.67
C VAL A 352 -0.05 37.23 24.53
N GLN A 353 1.08 36.99 25.19
CA GLN A 353 2.25 37.87 25.17
C GLN A 353 3.49 37.10 24.72
N PRO A 354 4.42 37.74 23.98
CA PRO A 354 5.67 37.11 23.58
C PRO A 354 6.47 36.60 24.79
N LEU A 355 7.05 35.41 24.67
CA LEU A 355 7.85 34.84 25.74
C LEU A 355 9.27 35.44 25.76
N PRO A 356 9.82 35.78 26.93
CA PRO A 356 11.22 36.14 27.09
C PRO A 356 12.15 35.12 26.44
N ALA A 357 13.18 35.61 25.75
CA ALA A 357 14.18 34.78 25.10
C ALA A 357 15.06 34.03 26.11
N ASN A 358 15.66 32.91 25.68
CA ASN A 358 16.58 32.09 26.49
C ASN A 358 16.03 31.67 27.87
N THR A 359 14.72 31.55 28.01
CA THR A 359 14.02 31.33 29.28
C THR A 359 13.34 29.96 29.28
N GLN A 360 13.31 29.30 30.45
CA GLN A 360 12.69 28.00 30.64
C GLN A 360 11.24 28.14 31.11
N PHE A 361 10.36 27.37 30.50
CA PHE A 361 8.94 27.27 30.81
C PHE A 361 8.55 25.80 31.00
N ARG A 362 7.41 25.55 31.63
CA ARG A 362 6.73 24.26 31.63
C ARG A 362 5.40 24.39 30.91
N VAL A 363 5.18 23.53 29.93
CA VAL A 363 3.91 23.40 29.20
C VAL A 363 3.19 22.17 29.72
N ARG A 364 2.01 22.34 30.29
CA ARG A 364 1.09 21.26 30.63
C ARG A 364 -0.04 21.22 29.61
N VAL A 365 -0.29 20.05 29.05
CA VAL A 365 -1.42 19.78 28.16
C VAL A 365 -2.30 18.71 28.79
N THR A 366 -3.63 18.90 28.78
CA THR A 366 -4.58 17.93 29.36
C THR A 366 -5.78 17.68 28.47
N GLY A 367 -6.26 16.44 28.42
CA GLY A 367 -7.53 16.10 27.78
C GLY A 367 -7.48 16.11 26.25
N VAL A 368 -6.29 15.96 25.66
CA VAL A 368 -6.13 15.82 24.20
C VAL A 368 -6.32 14.37 23.78
N ARG A 369 -6.95 14.14 22.63
CA ARG A 369 -7.30 12.81 22.12
C ARG A 369 -6.36 12.39 20.98
N ASN A 370 -5.83 11.17 21.00
CA ASN A 370 -5.12 10.63 19.83
C ASN A 370 -6.10 10.12 18.77
N ILE A 371 -5.61 9.81 17.58
CA ILE A 371 -6.42 9.33 16.45
C ILE A 371 -7.09 7.96 16.69
N ASN A 372 -6.63 7.22 17.72
CA ASN A 372 -7.27 5.99 18.22
C ASN A 372 -8.40 6.27 19.23
N GLY A 373 -8.63 7.53 19.61
CA GLY A 373 -9.69 7.93 20.52
C GLY A 373 -9.29 7.98 22.00
N LEU A 374 -8.03 7.72 22.34
CA LEU A 374 -7.53 7.71 23.71
C LEU A 374 -7.17 9.12 24.18
N VAL A 375 -7.58 9.45 25.41
CA VAL A 375 -7.40 10.78 26.00
C VAL A 375 -6.15 10.80 26.88
N GLY A 376 -5.29 11.79 26.64
CA GLY A 376 -4.00 11.94 27.30
C GLY A 376 -3.59 13.39 27.52
N GLY A 377 -2.28 13.61 27.58
CA GLY A 377 -1.67 14.85 28.02
C GLY A 377 -0.41 14.60 28.84
N GLY A 378 0.18 15.68 29.34
CA GLY A 378 1.38 15.62 30.16
C GLY A 378 2.05 16.98 30.31
N ASP A 379 3.17 16.96 31.03
CA ASP A 379 4.03 18.11 31.26
C ASP A 379 5.31 17.98 30.42
N ILE A 380 5.72 19.05 29.73
CA ILE A 380 6.95 19.10 28.95
C ILE A 380 7.69 20.42 29.19
N PRO A 381 9.03 20.40 29.39
CA PRO A 381 9.80 21.63 29.46
C PRO A 381 9.92 22.28 28.08
N LEU A 382 9.88 23.61 28.05
CA LEU A 382 10.15 24.44 26.88
C LEU A 382 11.31 25.38 27.21
N ARG A 383 12.24 25.56 26.27
CA ARG A 383 13.27 26.58 26.36
C ARG A 383 13.21 27.48 25.14
N THR A 384 12.97 28.78 25.36
CA THR A 384 12.90 29.73 24.25
C THR A 384 14.29 29.98 23.64
N PRO A 385 14.39 30.22 22.32
CA PRO A 385 15.64 30.49 21.64
C PRO A 385 16.39 31.67 22.24
N ARG A 386 17.72 31.67 22.06
CA ARG A 386 18.53 32.86 22.31
C ARG A 386 18.18 33.94 21.27
N PRO A 387 18.16 35.23 21.62
CA PRO A 387 18.00 36.29 20.64
C PRO A 387 19.01 36.13 19.50
N ALA A 388 18.57 36.37 18.27
CA ALA A 388 19.50 36.44 17.14
C ALA A 388 20.53 37.55 17.42
N PRO A 389 21.83 37.34 17.09
CA PRO A 389 22.82 38.41 17.20
C PRO A 389 22.33 39.62 16.43
N ALA A 390 22.45 40.82 17.01
CA ALA A 390 22.14 42.05 16.29
C ALA A 390 22.92 42.05 14.96
N PRO A 391 22.29 42.38 13.82
CA PRO A 391 23.02 42.50 12.58
C PRO A 391 24.19 43.44 12.81
N ALA A 392 25.40 42.98 12.50
CA ALA A 392 26.60 43.80 12.65
C ALA A 392 26.35 45.13 11.94
N ALA A 393 26.50 46.23 12.67
CA ALA A 393 26.33 47.55 12.09
C ALA A 393 27.26 47.66 10.89
N THR A 394 26.68 47.71 9.69
CA THR A 394 27.42 47.97 8.47
C THR A 394 27.96 49.38 8.58
N THR A 395 29.22 49.53 9.00
CA THR A 395 29.92 50.81 8.95
C THR A 395 29.89 51.29 7.50
N PRO A 396 29.40 52.51 7.19
CA PRO A 396 29.45 53.01 5.82
C PRO A 396 30.91 53.10 5.39
N ARG A 397 31.28 52.35 4.36
CA ARG A 397 32.57 52.50 3.68
C ARG A 397 32.63 53.92 3.10
N PRO A 398 33.67 54.72 3.35
CA PRO A 398 33.80 56.03 2.72
C PRO A 398 33.86 55.87 1.20
N ALA A 399 33.10 56.70 0.47
CA ALA A 399 33.10 56.73 -0.99
C ALA A 399 34.51 57.05 -1.51
N ALA A 400 35.05 56.17 -2.36
CA ALA A 400 36.27 56.45 -3.11
C ALA A 400 35.94 57.40 -4.28
N PRO A 401 36.79 58.40 -4.61
CA PRO A 401 36.53 59.32 -5.70
C PRO A 401 36.75 58.65 -7.06
N ALA A 402 35.96 59.10 -8.03
CA ALA A 402 36.05 58.70 -9.43
C ALA A 402 37.43 59.07 -10.02
N GLY A 403 38.12 58.08 -10.58
CA GLY A 403 39.39 58.24 -11.27
C GLY A 403 39.39 57.40 -12.54
N ASP A 404 39.22 58.11 -13.64
CA ASP A 404 39.29 57.67 -15.03
C ASP A 404 40.72 57.20 -15.39
N SER A 405 40.87 56.11 -16.14
CA SER A 405 41.91 55.89 -17.16
C SER A 405 41.96 54.45 -17.66
N ALA A 406 41.81 54.33 -18.97
CA ALA A 406 41.97 53.14 -19.78
C ALA A 406 43.37 52.51 -19.73
N ARG A 407 43.45 51.17 -19.74
CA ARG A 407 44.45 50.44 -20.53
C ARG A 407 44.01 49.01 -20.85
N ALA A 408 44.21 48.65 -22.12
CA ALA A 408 43.83 47.42 -22.81
C ALA A 408 44.74 46.21 -22.43
N PRO A 409 44.45 44.98 -22.90
CA PRO A 409 44.60 43.73 -22.16
C PRO A 409 45.96 43.03 -22.34
N VAL A 410 46.32 42.18 -21.37
CA VAL A 410 47.34 41.15 -21.52
C VAL A 410 46.68 39.78 -21.37
N VAL A 411 46.86 38.95 -22.40
CA VAL A 411 46.44 37.55 -22.49
C VAL A 411 47.44 36.68 -21.73
N GLY A 412 46.96 35.74 -20.92
CA GLY A 412 47.79 34.77 -20.21
C GLY A 412 46.97 33.66 -19.55
N GLU A 413 46.74 32.60 -20.33
CA GLU A 413 46.51 31.17 -20.03
C GLU A 413 45.53 30.64 -18.95
N PRO A 414 44.91 29.47 -19.21
CA PRO A 414 43.79 28.93 -18.44
C PRO A 414 44.27 28.15 -17.21
N SER A 415 43.76 28.51 -16.04
CA SER A 415 43.89 27.69 -14.83
C SER A 415 42.63 26.87 -14.57
N ALA A 416 42.89 25.63 -14.19
CA ALA A 416 42.02 24.47 -14.17
C ALA A 416 40.77 24.57 -13.28
N PRO A 417 39.72 23.75 -13.56
CA PRO A 417 38.52 23.69 -12.73
C PRO A 417 38.83 23.14 -11.33
N GLN A 418 38.40 23.88 -10.31
CA GLN A 418 38.48 23.51 -8.91
C GLN A 418 37.47 22.36 -8.61
N PRO A 419 37.86 21.32 -7.85
CA PRO A 419 37.13 20.05 -7.78
C PRO A 419 35.80 20.13 -7.01
N ALA A 420 34.86 19.29 -7.46
CA ALA A 420 33.57 19.04 -6.84
C ALA A 420 33.71 18.48 -5.41
N ALA A 421 32.77 18.87 -4.54
CA ALA A 421 32.63 18.36 -3.18
C ALA A 421 32.44 16.83 -3.15
N PRO A 422 32.96 16.12 -2.12
CA PRO A 422 32.87 14.67 -2.04
C PRO A 422 31.45 14.19 -1.72
N VAL A 423 31.01 13.17 -2.46
CA VAL A 423 29.79 12.38 -2.23
C VAL A 423 29.98 11.52 -0.96
N PRO A 424 28.98 11.39 -0.07
CA PRO A 424 29.07 10.49 1.08
C PRO A 424 29.11 9.02 0.62
N ALA A 425 30.08 8.26 1.14
CA ALA A 425 30.26 6.84 0.87
C ALA A 425 29.11 5.99 1.43
N VAL A 426 28.63 5.04 0.61
CA VAL A 426 27.75 3.95 1.02
C VAL A 426 28.53 2.99 1.92
N PRO A 427 28.02 2.59 3.11
CA PRO A 427 28.69 1.58 3.93
C PRO A 427 28.58 0.19 3.29
N ALA A 428 29.71 -0.51 3.20
CA ALA A 428 29.77 -1.91 2.76
C ALA A 428 29.02 -2.85 3.74
N PRO A 429 28.41 -3.94 3.25
CA PRO A 429 27.77 -4.93 4.11
C PRO A 429 28.80 -5.70 4.95
N ALA A 430 28.46 -5.96 6.22
CA ALA A 430 29.28 -6.71 7.16
C ALA A 430 29.56 -8.15 6.69
N PRO A 431 30.73 -8.73 7.03
CA PRO A 431 31.05 -10.11 6.69
C PRO A 431 30.16 -11.09 7.48
N SER A 432 29.57 -12.03 6.74
CA SER A 432 28.77 -13.16 7.22
C SER A 432 29.57 -14.06 8.16
N THR A 433 29.02 -14.30 9.35
CA THR A 433 29.53 -15.26 10.35
C THR A 433 29.41 -16.70 9.82
N PRO A 434 30.42 -17.57 9.99
CA PRO A 434 30.34 -18.96 9.54
C PRO A 434 29.42 -19.80 10.44
N PRO A 435 28.75 -20.84 9.90
CA PRO A 435 27.85 -21.69 10.66
C PRO A 435 28.60 -22.62 11.62
N ARG A 436 28.05 -22.77 12.82
CA ARG A 436 28.50 -23.73 13.84
C ARG A 436 28.24 -25.18 13.37
N PRO A 437 29.15 -26.13 13.62
CA PRO A 437 28.94 -27.53 13.24
C PRO A 437 27.84 -28.22 14.07
N SER A 438 27.07 -29.05 13.38
CA SER A 438 26.03 -29.93 13.90
C SER A 438 26.61 -31.03 14.79
N SER A 439 26.20 -31.11 16.05
CA SER A 439 26.33 -32.35 16.85
C SER A 439 24.97 -33.05 16.91
N GLY A 440 24.85 -34.14 16.16
CA GLY A 440 23.80 -35.13 16.36
C GLY A 440 24.19 -36.11 17.46
N ALA A 441 23.26 -36.41 18.36
CA ALA A 441 23.05 -37.73 18.96
C ALA A 441 21.68 -37.75 19.70
N PRO A 442 20.93 -38.85 19.63
CA PRO A 442 19.54 -38.94 20.11
C PRO A 442 19.45 -39.25 21.61
N ALA A 443 18.45 -38.64 22.27
CA ALA A 443 18.11 -38.97 23.65
C ALA A 443 17.37 -40.31 23.72
N VAL A 444 17.97 -41.22 24.49
CA VAL A 444 17.45 -42.55 24.85
C VAL A 444 16.27 -42.39 25.80
N VAL A 445 15.15 -43.03 25.47
CA VAL A 445 13.95 -43.18 26.32
C VAL A 445 14.13 -44.41 27.22
N PRO A 446 14.04 -44.32 28.55
CA PRO A 446 13.94 -45.50 29.40
C PRO A 446 12.48 -45.99 29.56
N PRO A 447 12.28 -47.31 29.77
CA PRO A 447 10.97 -47.95 29.70
C PRO A 447 10.10 -47.75 30.95
N ARG A 448 8.79 -47.76 30.72
CA ARG A 448 7.73 -47.81 31.74
C ARG A 448 7.76 -49.13 32.50
N THR A 449 7.76 -49.05 33.83
CA THR A 449 7.35 -50.15 34.72
C THR A 449 5.90 -49.95 35.18
N PRO A 450 5.09 -51.01 35.30
CA PRO A 450 3.74 -50.94 35.83
C PRO A 450 3.76 -51.15 37.34
N SER A 451 2.98 -50.39 38.09
CA SER A 451 2.65 -50.73 39.47
C SER A 451 1.15 -50.65 39.68
N ALA A 452 0.65 -51.72 40.30
CA ALA A 452 -0.73 -52.05 40.48
C ALA A 452 -1.30 -51.49 41.79
N SER A 453 -2.64 -51.50 41.83
CA SER A 453 -3.50 -51.80 42.98
C SER A 453 -4.11 -50.66 43.81
N ARG A 454 -5.37 -50.96 44.17
CA ARG A 454 -6.29 -50.40 45.19
C ARG A 454 -7.28 -49.37 44.65
N SER A 455 -8.55 -49.70 44.42
CA SER A 455 -9.63 -50.20 45.31
C SER A 455 -10.16 -49.16 46.31
N SER A 456 -11.34 -48.62 46.01
CA SER A 456 -12.43 -48.21 46.93
C SER A 456 -13.47 -47.53 46.03
N SER A 457 -14.67 -48.08 45.77
CA SER A 457 -15.81 -48.39 46.64
C SER A 457 -16.48 -47.16 47.26
N SER A 458 -17.82 -47.15 47.17
CA SER A 458 -18.83 -46.18 47.66
C SER A 458 -19.07 -44.98 46.74
N GLY A 459 -20.29 -44.57 46.40
CA GLY A 459 -21.61 -44.98 46.87
C GLY A 459 -22.53 -43.75 46.85
N PHE A 460 -23.75 -43.94 46.34
CA PHE A 460 -24.89 -43.01 46.18
C PHE A 460 -24.94 -42.15 44.91
#